data_AF-A0A7S2SK07-F1
#
_entry.id   AF-A0A7S2SK07-F1
#
_cell.length_a   1.000
_cell.length_b   1.000
_cell.length_c   1.000
_cell.angle_alpha   90.00
_cell.angle_beta   90.00
_cell.angle_gamma   90.00
#
_symmetry.space_group_name_H-M   'P 1'
#
loop_
_entity.id
_entity.type
_entity.pdbx_description
1 polymer ?
#
loop_
_entity_poly.entity_id
_entity_poly.type
_entity_poly.pdbx_seq_one_letter_code
_entity_poly.pdbx_strand_id
1 'polypeptide(L)'
;KQIKNTIVLCPTSPNDWLPLHADYPADIFTSCLTTPIPMALQWFLHQNPFMDHNQHVELPGKVNDRKTPLGELNWIFIAITDTIAFNMLPSSLFQRLFRQDLLVASMFRNFLLADRILRTFKCTPISYPPLPPGICYHALWQAWDLAVETCYTSLFKQGSLLFTMPKSINTNHNNNN
;
A
#
# COMPACT_ATOMS: atom_id res chain seq x y z
N LYS A 1 -2.74 26.42 19.53
CA LYS A 1 -3.72 26.88 18.52
C LYS A 1 -3.97 25.72 17.56
N GLN A 2 -5.20 25.20 17.49
CA GLN A 2 -5.54 24.12 16.57
C GLN A 2 -5.54 24.68 15.13
N ILE A 3 -4.63 24.24 14.27
CA ILE A 3 -4.57 24.71 12.88
C ILE A 3 -5.68 23.98 12.11
N LYS A 4 -6.86 24.61 12.01
CA LYS A 4 -8.09 23.96 11.52
C LYS A 4 -8.02 23.38 10.10
N ASN A 5 -7.05 23.82 9.27
CA ASN A 5 -6.91 23.45 7.86
C ASN A 5 -5.60 22.73 7.52
N THR A 6 -4.91 22.14 8.50
CA THR A 6 -3.71 21.35 8.23
C THR A 6 -4.06 19.87 8.16
N ILE A 7 -3.48 19.18 7.18
CA ILE A 7 -3.46 17.72 7.09
C ILE A 7 -2.02 17.28 7.25
N VAL A 8 -1.78 16.27 8.08
CA VAL A 8 -0.45 15.69 8.30
C VAL A 8 -0.56 14.18 8.22
N LEU A 9 0.36 13.54 7.51
CA LEU A 9 0.53 12.09 7.47
C LEU A 9 1.96 11.79 7.88
N CYS A 10 2.15 10.98 8.93
CA CYS A 10 3.47 10.59 9.41
C CYS A 10 3.61 9.07 9.36
N PRO A 11 4.82 8.57 9.01
CA PRO A 11 5.07 7.14 8.91
C PRO A 11 5.08 6.42 10.25
N THR A 12 5.46 7.12 11.33
CA THR A 12 5.69 6.51 12.64
C THR A 12 5.11 7.36 13.77
N SER A 13 4.87 6.72 14.91
CA SER A 13 4.64 7.37 16.20
C SER A 13 5.98 7.89 16.76
N PRO A 14 6.01 8.87 17.68
CA PRO A 14 7.27 9.44 18.19
C PRO A 14 8.28 8.44 18.77
N ASN A 15 7.83 7.27 19.21
CA ASN A 15 8.68 6.24 19.81
C ASN A 15 8.92 5.03 18.88
N ASP A 16 8.37 5.05 17.68
CA ASP A 16 8.47 3.95 16.71
C ASP A 16 9.58 4.24 15.70
N TRP A 17 10.28 3.19 15.29
CA TRP A 17 11.29 3.24 14.25
C TRP A 17 10.72 2.73 12.93
N LEU A 18 11.17 3.33 11.83
CA LEU A 18 10.88 2.81 10.50
C LEU A 18 11.48 1.41 10.33
N PRO A 19 10.77 0.50 9.65
CA PRO A 19 11.30 -0.82 9.36
C PRO A 19 12.53 -0.75 8.46
N LEU A 20 13.58 -1.47 8.85
CA LEU A 20 14.76 -1.73 8.03
C LEU A 20 14.69 -3.18 7.55
N HIS A 21 13.86 -3.44 6.53
CA HIS A 21 13.69 -4.78 5.97
C HIS A 21 14.29 -4.82 4.55
N ALA A 22 15.24 -5.72 4.30
CA ALA A 22 15.99 -5.78 3.04
C ALA A 22 15.10 -6.03 1.82
N ASP A 23 14.01 -6.78 2.01
CA ASP A 23 13.10 -7.16 0.93
C ASP A 23 12.10 -6.06 0.53
N TYR A 24 12.04 -4.96 1.28
CA TYR A 24 11.14 -3.85 1.01
C TYR A 24 11.92 -2.61 0.58
N PRO A 25 11.29 -1.66 -0.15
CA PRO A 25 11.89 -0.37 -0.41
C PRO A 25 12.30 0.32 0.91
N ALA A 26 13.39 1.07 0.87
CA ALA A 26 13.87 1.82 2.03
C ALA A 26 12.83 2.79 2.60
N ASP A 27 11.87 3.22 1.77
CA ASP A 27 10.75 4.09 2.18
C ASP A 27 9.38 3.44 1.89
N ILE A 28 9.00 2.47 2.72
CA ILE A 28 7.69 1.79 2.65
C ILE A 28 6.54 2.79 2.70
N PHE A 29 6.64 3.84 3.52
CA PHE A 29 5.56 4.79 3.72
C PHE A 29 5.28 5.57 2.44
N THR A 30 6.31 6.17 1.84
CA THR A 30 6.16 6.89 0.58
C THR A 30 5.71 5.94 -0.53
N SER A 31 6.26 4.72 -0.62
CA SER A 31 5.83 3.71 -1.59
C SER A 31 4.35 3.34 -1.45
N CYS A 32 3.81 3.24 -0.23
CA CYS A 32 2.38 3.06 -0.01
C CYS A 32 1.57 4.24 -0.54
N LEU A 33 2.04 5.47 -0.31
CA LEU A 33 1.34 6.69 -0.71
C LEU A 33 1.39 6.97 -2.22
N THR A 34 2.47 6.62 -2.90
CA THR A 34 2.67 6.95 -4.33
C THR A 34 2.40 5.77 -5.26
N THR A 35 2.59 4.55 -4.79
CA THR A 35 2.49 3.31 -5.58
C THR A 35 1.80 2.20 -4.79
N PRO A 36 0.52 2.40 -4.38
CA PRO A 36 -0.17 1.50 -3.45
C PRO A 36 -0.33 0.08 -4.00
N ILE A 37 -0.65 -0.08 -5.29
CA ILE A 37 -0.92 -1.41 -5.86
C ILE A 37 0.35 -2.28 -5.95
N PRO A 38 1.47 -1.81 -6.54
CA PRO A 38 2.72 -2.55 -6.48
C PRO A 38 3.16 -2.88 -5.05
N MET A 39 3.03 -1.91 -4.13
CA MET A 39 3.45 -2.11 -2.74
C MET A 39 2.58 -3.15 -2.01
N ALA A 40 1.26 -3.10 -2.20
CA ALA A 40 0.34 -4.08 -1.63
C ALA A 40 0.61 -5.50 -2.16
N LEU A 41 0.92 -5.62 -3.45
CA LEU A 41 1.23 -6.91 -4.07
C LEU A 41 2.55 -7.48 -3.56
N GLN A 42 3.61 -6.67 -3.53
CA GLN A 42 4.90 -7.08 -2.97
C GLN A 42 4.74 -7.51 -1.50
N TRP A 43 4.07 -6.70 -0.69
CA TRP A 43 3.78 -7.07 0.70
C TRP A 43 3.01 -8.38 0.81
N PHE A 44 1.97 -8.58 0.00
CA PHE A 44 1.21 -9.84 -0.03
C PHE A 44 2.11 -11.06 -0.35
N LEU A 45 3.01 -10.95 -1.32
CA LEU A 45 3.93 -12.04 -1.67
C LEU A 45 4.87 -12.40 -0.52
N HIS A 46 5.38 -11.40 0.21
CA HIS A 46 6.25 -11.63 1.38
C HIS A 46 5.53 -12.24 2.58
N GLN A 47 4.21 -12.06 2.71
CA GLN A 47 3.44 -12.73 3.76
C GLN A 47 3.24 -14.23 3.48
N ASN A 48 3.41 -14.66 2.23
CA ASN A 48 3.19 -16.05 1.83
C ASN A 48 4.52 -16.83 1.83
N PRO A 49 4.71 -17.79 2.75
CA PRO A 49 5.99 -18.52 2.89
C PRO A 49 6.29 -19.48 1.73
N PHE A 50 5.32 -19.71 0.85
CA PHE A 50 5.45 -20.59 -0.31
C PHE A 50 5.84 -19.83 -1.60
N MET A 51 6.02 -18.51 -1.52
CA MET A 51 6.31 -17.65 -2.66
C MET A 51 7.79 -17.28 -2.68
N ASP A 52 8.38 -17.15 -3.87
CA ASP A 52 9.74 -16.62 -4.00
C ASP A 52 9.75 -15.12 -3.70
N HIS A 53 10.40 -14.76 -2.60
CA HIS A 53 10.54 -13.38 -2.12
C HIS A 53 11.41 -12.50 -3.03
N ASN A 54 12.22 -13.09 -3.93
CA ASN A 54 13.03 -12.35 -4.89
C ASN A 54 12.23 -11.91 -6.13
N GLN A 55 10.99 -12.37 -6.24
CA GLN A 55 10.17 -12.17 -7.42
C GLN A 55 9.48 -10.81 -7.38
N HIS A 56 9.94 -9.88 -8.21
CA HIS A 56 9.19 -8.66 -8.46
C HIS A 56 8.08 -8.93 -9.47
N VAL A 57 6.82 -8.74 -9.05
CA VAL A 57 5.66 -8.91 -9.92
C VAL A 57 5.24 -7.57 -10.49
N GLU A 58 5.34 -7.45 -11.80
CA GLU A 58 4.79 -6.32 -12.54
C GLU A 58 3.42 -6.69 -13.14
N LEU A 59 2.37 -5.99 -12.70
CA LEU A 59 1.02 -6.21 -13.23
C LEU A 59 0.91 -5.54 -14.61
N PRO A 60 0.42 -6.25 -15.64
CA PRO A 60 0.24 -5.66 -16.95
C PRO A 60 -0.88 -4.61 -16.94
N GLY A 61 -0.66 -3.54 -17.72
CA GLY A 61 -1.69 -2.54 -18.02
C GLY A 61 -1.46 -1.16 -17.42
N LYS A 62 -2.56 -0.43 -17.19
CA LYS A 62 -2.54 0.95 -16.69
C LYS A 62 -3.59 1.13 -15.61
N VAL A 63 -3.27 1.88 -14.57
CA VAL A 63 -4.17 2.17 -13.42
C VAL A 63 -5.51 2.79 -13.81
N ASN A 64 -5.58 3.48 -14.96
CA ASN A 64 -6.81 4.11 -15.47
C ASN A 64 -7.64 3.16 -16.36
N ASP A 65 -7.10 2.01 -16.76
CA ASP A 65 -7.80 1.06 -17.63
C ASP A 65 -8.27 -0.15 -16.81
N ARG A 66 -9.56 -0.12 -16.44
CA ARG A 66 -10.21 -1.17 -15.65
C ARG A 66 -10.26 -2.54 -16.34
N LYS A 67 -9.98 -2.62 -17.64
CA LYS A 67 -9.91 -3.89 -18.37
C LYS A 67 -8.57 -4.59 -18.16
N THR A 68 -7.57 -3.87 -17.65
CA THR A 68 -6.25 -4.43 -17.36
C THR A 68 -6.18 -4.91 -15.91
N PRO A 69 -5.42 -5.97 -15.60
CA PRO A 69 -5.26 -6.47 -14.23
C PRO A 69 -4.83 -5.39 -13.23
N LEU A 70 -3.91 -4.49 -13.64
CA LEU A 70 -3.49 -3.35 -12.82
C LEU A 70 -4.64 -2.38 -12.54
N GLY A 71 -5.43 -2.01 -13.55
CA GLY A 71 -6.54 -1.07 -13.38
C GLY A 71 -7.74 -1.67 -12.65
N GLU A 72 -8.00 -2.96 -12.83
CA GLU A 72 -9.02 -3.71 -12.09
C GLU A 72 -8.69 -3.72 -10.59
N LEU A 73 -7.47 -4.15 -10.21
CA LEU A 73 -7.03 -4.13 -8.82
C LEU A 73 -7.04 -2.72 -8.23
N ASN A 74 -6.59 -1.72 -8.98
CA ASN A 74 -6.67 -0.33 -8.54
C ASN A 74 -8.11 0.11 -8.24
N TRP A 75 -9.06 -0.31 -9.07
CA TRP A 75 -10.46 0.05 -8.87
C TRP A 75 -11.08 -0.67 -7.65
N ILE A 76 -10.76 -1.94 -7.46
CA ILE A 76 -11.15 -2.70 -6.26
C ILE A 76 -10.55 -2.06 -5.00
N PHE A 77 -9.27 -1.69 -5.04
CA PHE A 77 -8.59 -1.01 -3.94
C PHE A 77 -9.30 0.27 -3.53
N ILE A 78 -9.65 1.13 -4.50
CA ILE A 78 -10.39 2.36 -4.24
C ILE A 78 -11.75 2.04 -3.61
N ALA A 79 -12.49 1.07 -4.16
CA ALA A 79 -13.81 0.71 -3.65
C ALA A 79 -13.75 0.19 -2.19
N ILE A 80 -12.80 -0.68 -1.89
CA ILE A 80 -12.61 -1.24 -0.55
C ILE A 80 -12.18 -0.16 0.44
N THR A 81 -11.16 0.63 0.12
CA THR A 81 -10.66 1.68 1.02
C THR A 81 -11.69 2.78 1.27
N ASP A 82 -12.45 3.20 0.25
CA ASP A 82 -13.58 4.12 0.44
C ASP A 82 -14.65 3.52 1.36
N THR A 83 -14.95 2.22 1.21
CA THR A 83 -15.97 1.55 2.02
C THR A 83 -15.50 1.40 3.47
N ILE A 84 -14.24 1.04 3.70
CA ILE A 84 -13.65 1.00 5.06
C ILE A 84 -13.73 2.38 5.71
N ALA A 85 -13.31 3.43 4.99
CA ALA A 85 -13.36 4.80 5.48
C ALA A 85 -14.79 5.25 5.79
N PHE A 86 -15.76 4.92 4.93
CA PHE A 86 -17.16 5.27 5.14
C PHE A 86 -17.76 4.60 6.38
N ASN A 87 -17.43 3.34 6.64
CA ASN A 87 -17.94 2.60 7.81
C ASN A 87 -17.29 3.05 9.12
N MET A 88 -16.03 3.48 9.08
CA MET A 88 -15.25 3.75 10.29
C MET A 88 -15.22 5.22 10.69
N LEU A 89 -15.29 6.15 9.74
CA LEU A 89 -15.15 7.57 10.02
C LEU A 89 -16.51 8.23 10.29
N PRO A 90 -16.56 9.22 11.21
CA PRO A 90 -17.71 10.10 11.32
C PRO A 90 -18.02 10.79 9.98
N SER A 91 -19.30 10.96 9.65
CA SER A 91 -19.72 11.48 8.34
C SER A 91 -19.04 12.80 7.96
N SER A 92 -18.87 13.72 8.90
CA SER A 92 -18.19 15.01 8.64
C SER A 92 -16.71 14.85 8.30
N LEU A 93 -16.03 13.91 8.97
CA LEU A 93 -14.62 13.62 8.72
C LEU A 93 -14.44 12.89 7.39
N PHE A 94 -15.30 11.90 7.10
CA PHE A 94 -15.30 11.22 5.81
C PHE A 94 -15.49 12.18 4.64
N GLN A 95 -16.48 13.08 4.72
CA GLN A 95 -16.71 14.09 3.67
C GLN A 95 -15.48 15.00 3.48
N ARG A 96 -14.86 15.44 4.57
CA ARG A 96 -13.68 16.29 4.53
C ARG A 96 -12.47 15.57 3.90
N LEU A 97 -12.22 14.31 4.26
CA LEU A 97 -10.99 13.61 3.85
C LEU A 97 -11.14 12.85 2.52
N PHE A 98 -12.32 12.30 2.21
CA PHE A 98 -12.54 11.41 1.06
C PHE A 98 -13.41 12.00 -0.05
N ARG A 99 -14.01 13.19 0.15
CA ARG A 99 -14.95 13.80 -0.82
C ARG A 99 -14.63 15.24 -1.22
N GLN A 100 -13.90 16.01 -0.42
CA GLN A 100 -13.62 17.42 -0.71
C GLN A 100 -12.55 17.64 -1.79
N ASP A 101 -11.43 16.93 -1.69
CA ASP A 101 -10.27 17.10 -2.59
C ASP A 101 -9.81 15.72 -3.08
N LEU A 102 -9.56 15.61 -4.39
CA LEU A 102 -9.22 14.33 -5.02
C LEU A 102 -7.85 13.81 -4.59
N LEU A 103 -6.87 14.70 -4.42
CA LEU A 103 -5.53 14.34 -3.98
C LEU A 103 -5.54 13.91 -2.52
N VAL A 104 -6.21 14.67 -1.65
CA VAL A 104 -6.37 14.31 -0.22
C VAL A 104 -7.08 12.97 -0.10
N ALA A 105 -8.18 12.77 -0.84
CA ALA A 105 -8.91 11.51 -0.85
C ALA A 105 -8.01 10.34 -1.29
N SER A 106 -7.22 10.52 -2.35
CA SER A 106 -6.25 9.51 -2.79
C SER A 106 -5.19 9.24 -1.72
N MET A 107 -4.63 10.27 -1.10
CA MET A 107 -3.61 10.13 -0.06
C MET A 107 -4.14 9.38 1.15
N PHE A 108 -5.38 9.65 1.59
CA PHE A 108 -5.97 8.94 2.72
C PHE A 108 -6.32 7.48 2.39
N ARG A 109 -6.80 7.16 1.19
CA ARG A 109 -6.96 5.76 0.74
C ARG A 109 -5.63 5.01 0.82
N ASN A 110 -4.58 5.61 0.29
CA ASN A 110 -3.25 5.03 0.28
C ASN A 110 -2.65 4.97 1.69
N PHE A 111 -2.98 5.91 2.56
CA PHE A 111 -2.60 5.90 3.97
C PHE A 111 -3.27 4.75 4.74
N LEU A 112 -4.50 4.33 4.38
CA LEU A 112 -5.09 3.13 4.99
C LEU A 112 -4.27 1.88 4.71
N LEU A 113 -3.71 1.76 3.50
CA LEU A 113 -2.78 0.69 3.16
C LEU A 113 -1.47 0.82 3.95
N ALA A 114 -0.91 2.03 4.04
CA ALA A 114 0.31 2.29 4.82
C ALA A 114 0.13 1.91 6.29
N ASP A 115 -1.00 2.28 6.90
CA ASP A 115 -1.38 1.92 8.27
C ASP A 115 -1.44 0.41 8.46
N ARG A 116 -2.01 -0.32 7.48
CA ARG A 116 -2.06 -1.77 7.52
C ARG A 116 -0.68 -2.42 7.40
N ILE A 117 0.13 -2.01 6.43
CA ILE A 117 1.44 -2.61 6.16
C ILE A 117 2.42 -2.30 7.30
N LEU A 118 2.57 -1.03 7.70
CA LEU A 118 3.56 -0.63 8.70
C LEU A 118 3.29 -1.25 10.07
N ARG A 119 2.03 -1.50 10.41
CA ARG A 119 1.67 -2.20 11.66
C ARG A 119 2.18 -3.64 11.72
N THR A 120 2.36 -4.30 10.58
CA THR A 120 3.02 -5.63 10.55
C THR A 120 4.48 -5.58 10.98
N PHE A 121 5.12 -4.42 10.82
CA PHE A 121 6.48 -4.16 11.28
C PHE A 121 6.55 -3.47 12.65
N LYS A 122 5.46 -3.50 13.43
CA LYS A 122 5.35 -2.80 14.73
C LYS A 122 5.57 -1.29 14.63
N CYS A 123 5.33 -0.71 13.46
CA CYS A 123 5.39 0.72 13.22
C CYS A 123 3.96 1.27 13.13
N THR A 124 3.66 2.34 13.85
CA THR A 124 2.32 2.93 13.89
C THR A 124 2.27 4.27 13.14
N PRO A 125 1.73 4.30 11.92
CA PRO A 125 1.48 5.56 11.23
C PRO A 125 0.48 6.41 11.99
N ILE A 126 0.68 7.73 11.93
CA ILE A 126 -0.22 8.70 12.55
C ILE A 126 -0.66 9.73 11.52
N SER A 127 -1.89 10.22 11.66
CA SER A 127 -2.42 11.27 10.80
C SER A 127 -3.11 12.35 11.62
N TYR A 128 -3.20 13.53 11.01
CA TYR A 128 -4.01 14.63 11.49
C TYR A 128 -4.91 15.09 10.34
N PRO A 129 -6.25 15.06 10.49
CA PRO A 129 -7.01 14.52 11.63
C PRO A 129 -6.77 13.01 11.88
N PRO A 130 -6.87 12.54 13.14
CA PRO A 130 -6.61 11.15 13.46
C PRO A 130 -7.69 10.22 12.91
N LEU A 131 -7.27 9.05 12.41
CA LEU A 131 -8.18 7.97 12.06
C LEU A 131 -8.52 7.12 13.29
N PRO A 132 -9.70 6.47 13.33
CA PRO A 132 -10.09 5.56 14.39
C PRO A 132 -9.11 4.40 14.56
N PRO A 133 -8.88 3.93 15.80
CA PRO A 133 -8.09 2.72 16.03
C PRO A 133 -8.79 1.52 15.39
N GLY A 134 -8.02 0.63 14.77
CA GLY A 134 -8.51 -0.63 14.20
C GLY A 134 -8.93 -0.59 12.73
N ILE A 135 -8.79 0.54 12.03
CA ILE A 135 -9.07 0.64 10.60
C ILE A 135 -8.24 -0.34 9.75
N CYS A 136 -7.02 -0.65 10.20
CA CYS A 136 -6.11 -1.65 9.64
C CYS A 136 -6.60 -3.10 9.79
N TYR A 137 -7.51 -3.38 10.74
CA TYR A 137 -8.05 -4.71 11.02
C TYR A 137 -9.48 -4.90 10.50
N HIS A 138 -10.01 -3.96 9.72
CA HIS A 138 -11.35 -4.05 9.17
C HIS A 138 -11.52 -5.28 8.27
N ALA A 139 -12.63 -6.02 8.40
CA ALA A 139 -12.86 -7.29 7.71
C ALA A 139 -12.78 -7.18 6.16
N LEU A 140 -13.13 -6.03 5.59
CA LEU A 140 -13.00 -5.81 4.13
C LEU A 140 -11.56 -5.92 3.60
N TRP A 141 -10.54 -5.85 4.45
CA TRP A 141 -9.18 -6.17 4.04
C TRP A 141 -9.03 -7.64 3.61
N GLN A 142 -9.83 -8.55 4.15
CA GLN A 142 -9.87 -9.96 3.70
C GLN A 142 -10.41 -10.07 2.27
N ALA A 143 -11.41 -9.24 1.92
CA ALA A 143 -11.91 -9.17 0.55
C ALA A 143 -10.86 -8.62 -0.42
N TRP A 144 -10.04 -7.65 0.04
CA TRP A 144 -8.89 -7.17 -0.72
C TRP A 144 -7.85 -8.27 -0.94
N ASP A 145 -7.49 -9.00 0.12
CA ASP A 145 -6.50 -10.08 0.04
C ASP A 145 -6.94 -11.17 -0.94
N LEU A 146 -8.22 -11.57 -0.88
CA LEU A 146 -8.79 -12.53 -1.83
C LEU A 146 -8.75 -12.02 -3.28
N ALA A 147 -9.02 -10.73 -3.50
CA ALA A 147 -8.96 -10.13 -4.83
C ALA A 147 -7.52 -10.13 -5.39
N VAL A 148 -6.54 -9.80 -4.55
CA VAL A 148 -5.11 -9.86 -4.90
C VAL A 148 -4.70 -11.29 -5.24
N GLU A 149 -5.06 -12.26 -4.39
CA GLU A 149 -4.75 -13.68 -4.62
C GLU A 149 -5.36 -14.20 -5.92
N THR A 150 -6.62 -13.84 -6.19
CA THR A 150 -7.34 -14.21 -7.42
C THR A 150 -6.65 -13.63 -8.65
N CYS A 151 -6.27 -12.34 -8.61
CA CYS A 151 -5.55 -11.67 -9.68
C CYS A 151 -4.19 -12.34 -9.93
N TYR A 152 -3.41 -12.55 -8.86
CA TYR A 152 -2.10 -13.19 -8.93
C TYR A 152 -2.18 -14.60 -9.55
N THR A 153 -3.10 -15.43 -9.07
CA THR A 153 -3.30 -16.80 -9.56
C THR A 153 -3.70 -16.80 -11.03
N SER A 154 -4.53 -15.85 -11.45
CA SER A 154 -4.97 -15.72 -12.84
C SER A 154 -3.81 -15.37 -13.77
N LEU A 155 -2.95 -14.44 -13.36
CA LEU A 155 -1.75 -14.06 -14.10
C LEU A 155 -0.71 -15.18 -14.16
N PHE A 156 -0.54 -15.91 -13.06
CA PHE A 156 0.35 -17.07 -13.01
C PHE A 156 -0.09 -18.15 -14.01
N LYS A 157 -1.38 -18.47 -14.05
CA LYS A 157 -1.94 -19.44 -15.00
C LYS A 157 -1.79 -19.02 -16.46
N GLN A 158 -1.82 -17.72 -16.73
CA GLN A 158 -1.68 -17.16 -18.08
C GLN A 158 -0.22 -17.03 -18.54
N GLY A 159 0.76 -17.36 -17.69
CA GLY A 159 2.18 -17.16 -17.99
C GLY A 159 2.56 -15.70 -18.24
N SER A 160 1.71 -14.77 -17.80
CA SER A 160 1.83 -13.33 -18.09
C SER A 160 2.51 -12.55 -16.95
N LEU A 161 2.93 -13.24 -15.89
CA LEU A 161 3.76 -12.64 -14.86
C LEU A 161 5.18 -12.47 -15.40
N LEU A 162 5.55 -11.22 -15.67
CA LEU A 162 6.94 -10.88 -15.91
C LEU A 162 7.65 -10.85 -14.55
N PHE A 163 8.54 -11.81 -14.33
CA PHE A 163 9.45 -11.78 -13.19
C PHE A 163 10.66 -10.95 -13.58
N THR A 164 10.77 -9.76 -13.01
CA THR A 164 11.99 -8.97 -13.15
C THR A 164 12.96 -9.39 -12.05
N MET A 165 14.13 -9.91 -12.43
CA MET A 165 15.21 -10.12 -11.47
C MET A 165 15.62 -8.76 -10.89
N PRO A 166 15.83 -8.64 -9.56
CA PRO A 166 16.38 -7.43 -8.99
C PRO A 166 17.74 -7.14 -9.64
N LYS A 167 17.94 -5.92 -10.12
CA LYS A 167 19.22 -5.48 -10.70
C LYS A 167 20.31 -5.73 -9.66
N SER A 168 21.25 -6.62 -9.96
CA SER A 168 22.42 -6.80 -9.12
C SER A 168 23.09 -5.44 -8.91
N ILE A 169 23.30 -5.07 -7.65
CA ILE A 169 24.14 -3.94 -7.31
C ILE A 169 25.53 -4.32 -7.80
N ASN A 170 25.96 -3.69 -8.89
CA ASN A 170 27.32 -3.81 -9.40
C ASN A 170 28.23 -3.13 -8.37
N THR A 171 28.69 -3.89 -7.37
CA THR A 171 29.82 -3.49 -6.53
C THR A 171 31.08 -3.59 -7.38
N ASN A 172 31.30 -2.56 -8.22
CA ASN A 172 32.63 -2.27 -8.74
C ASN A 172 33.51 -1.86 -7.56
N HIS A 173 34.03 -2.86 -6.85
CA HIS A 173 35.20 -2.69 -6.00
C HIS A 173 36.39 -2.55 -6.95
N ASN A 174 36.61 -1.32 -7.42
CA ASN A 174 37.89 -0.92 -7.98
C ASN A 174 38.92 -1.00 -6.85
N ASN A 175 39.62 -2.13 -6.80
CA ASN A 175 40.95 -2.20 -6.22
C ASN A 175 41.84 -1.23 -7.01
N ASN A 176 42.15 -0.09 -6.42
CA ASN A 176 43.28 0.77 -6.79
C ASN A 176 43.75 1.49 -5.52
N ASN A 177 44.64 0.85 -4.78
CA ASN A 177 45.96 1.35 -4.35
C ASN A 177 46.55 0.45 -3.27
#